data_AF-A0A935ZH77-F1
#
_entry.id   AF-A0A935ZH77-F1
#
_cell.length_a   1.000
_cell.length_b   1.000
_cell.length_c   1.000
_cell.angle_alpha   90.00
_cell.angle_beta   90.00
_cell.angle_gamma   90.00
#
_symmetry.space_group_name_H-M   'P 1'
#
loop_
_entity.id
_entity.type
_entity.pdbx_description
1 polymer ?
#
loop_
_entity_poly.entity_id
_entity_poly.type
_entity_poly.pdbx_seq_one_letter_code
_entity_poly.pdbx_strand_id
1 'polypeptide(L)'
;MSTTRHVLLTALLLGACTDGVARESVPAEAEPEPTAAVVTIDGRDQYALLGDIEGTQGNALARDGAAMGRVRAAWQGVRVRWEAAFVAPLCRDAGSCHLAPFDHARVTDHRIQQGWMPQLELDDAGVAALARQCAPHPACVVEFEATLREFVFDPEHATALRFADVAVLGTRAARADESWLATPGRPRGRT
;
A
#
# COMPACT_ATOMS: atom_id res chain seq x y z
N MET A 1 6.13 -36.87 36.52
CA MET A 1 6.18 -35.95 37.67
C MET A 1 4.99 -35.01 37.55
N SER A 2 4.18 -35.00 38.61
CA SER A 2 2.93 -34.26 38.75
C SER A 2 3.22 -32.82 39.19
N THR A 3 2.55 -31.81 38.62
CA THR A 3 1.94 -30.74 39.43
C THR A 3 0.89 -29.92 38.65
N THR A 4 -0.36 -30.17 39.01
CA THR A 4 -1.58 -29.39 38.77
C THR A 4 -1.64 -28.19 39.72
N ARG A 5 -2.14 -27.02 39.27
CA ARG A 5 -2.79 -25.92 40.05
C ARG A 5 -3.28 -24.89 39.02
N HIS A 6 -4.56 -24.80 38.61
CA HIS A 6 -5.79 -24.36 39.30
C HIS A 6 -5.69 -23.02 40.05
N VAL A 7 -6.81 -22.29 40.00
CA VAL A 7 -7.25 -21.16 40.86
C VAL A 7 -6.99 -19.77 40.22
N LEU A 8 -7.92 -18.78 40.11
CA LEU A 8 -9.17 -18.46 40.81
C LEU A 8 -10.14 -17.60 39.94
N LEU A 9 -11.44 -17.86 40.16
CA LEU A 9 -12.62 -17.02 39.94
C LEU A 9 -12.51 -15.64 40.64
N THR A 10 -12.91 -14.54 40.00
CA THR A 10 -13.36 -13.29 40.70
C THR A 10 -14.04 -12.39 39.65
N ALA A 11 -15.12 -11.65 39.86
CA ALA A 11 -16.31 -11.73 40.71
C ALA A 11 -17.35 -10.83 40.01
N LEU A 12 -18.63 -11.20 40.10
CA LEU A 12 -19.75 -10.33 39.74
C LEU A 12 -19.78 -9.10 40.65
N LEU A 13 -19.94 -7.91 40.07
CA LEU A 13 -20.46 -6.73 40.75
C LEU A 13 -21.71 -6.23 40.03
N LEU A 14 -22.85 -6.73 40.50
CA LEU A 14 -24.16 -6.12 40.33
C LEU A 14 -24.25 -4.94 41.28
N GLY A 15 -24.22 -3.72 40.73
CA GLY A 15 -24.55 -2.49 41.44
C GLY A 15 -25.73 -1.82 40.75
N ALA A 16 -26.92 -1.99 41.33
CA ALA A 16 -28.10 -1.21 41.01
C ALA A 16 -28.20 -0.04 42.00
N CYS A 17 -28.27 1.19 41.52
CA CYS A 17 -28.90 2.33 42.21
C CYS A 17 -29.50 3.25 41.14
N THR A 18 -30.82 3.26 41.12
CA THR A 18 -31.67 4.16 40.35
C THR A 18 -31.79 5.49 41.10
N ASP A 19 -31.27 6.57 40.54
CA ASP A 19 -31.67 7.93 40.91
C ASP A 19 -32.29 8.61 39.68
N GLY A 20 -33.62 8.61 39.68
CA GLY A 20 -34.44 9.30 38.69
C GLY A 20 -34.46 10.79 38.97
N VAL A 21 -33.59 11.53 38.28
CA VAL A 21 -33.72 12.99 38.14
C VAL A 21 -34.36 13.23 36.78
N ALA A 22 -35.57 13.78 36.79
CA ALA A 22 -36.25 14.28 35.59
C ALA A 22 -35.39 15.41 34.99
N ARG A 23 -34.58 15.06 33.98
CA ARG A 23 -33.85 16.03 33.18
C ARG A 23 -34.84 16.67 32.21
N GLU A 24 -35.01 17.97 32.38
CA GLU A 24 -35.60 18.85 31.39
C GLU A 24 -34.91 18.62 30.04
N SER A 25 -35.70 18.26 29.03
CA SER A 25 -35.23 17.94 27.69
C SER A 25 -34.68 19.20 27.04
N VAL A 26 -33.36 19.41 27.15
CA VAL A 26 -32.64 20.38 26.32
C VAL A 26 -32.85 19.95 24.86
N PRO A 27 -33.25 20.84 23.94
CA PRO A 27 -33.34 20.54 22.53
C PRO A 27 -32.02 19.92 22.08
N ALA A 28 -32.08 18.74 21.46
CA ALA A 28 -30.92 18.08 20.90
C ALA A 28 -30.27 19.03 19.89
N GLU A 29 -29.21 19.69 20.30
CA GLU A 29 -28.31 20.43 19.42
C GLU A 29 -27.79 19.39 18.43
N ALA A 30 -28.20 19.52 17.17
CA ALA A 30 -27.85 18.58 16.12
C ALA A 30 -26.33 18.43 16.11
N GLU A 31 -25.84 17.22 16.41
CA GLU A 31 -24.42 16.91 16.27
C GLU A 31 -24.03 17.30 14.84
N PRO A 32 -23.01 18.17 14.67
CA PRO A 32 -22.58 18.57 13.35
C PRO A 32 -22.25 17.30 12.56
N GLU A 33 -22.90 17.12 11.41
CA GLU A 33 -22.62 15.99 10.53
C GLU A 33 -21.11 15.93 10.30
N PRO A 34 -20.48 14.74 10.45
CA PRO A 34 -19.05 14.61 10.31
C PRO A 34 -18.65 15.06 8.90
N THR A 35 -18.14 16.28 8.79
CA THR A 35 -17.57 16.81 7.56
C THR A 35 -16.44 15.88 7.17
N ALA A 36 -16.65 15.08 6.12
CA ALA A 36 -15.65 14.15 5.63
C ALA A 36 -14.34 14.92 5.42
N ALA A 37 -13.29 14.52 6.14
CA ALA A 37 -11.99 15.15 6.01
C ALA A 37 -11.57 15.06 4.54
N VAL A 38 -11.24 16.20 3.93
CA VAL A 38 -10.74 16.24 2.57
C VAL A 38 -9.37 15.56 2.57
N VAL A 39 -9.34 14.31 2.09
CA VAL A 39 -8.08 13.57 1.95
C VAL A 39 -7.28 14.22 0.82
N THR A 40 -6.17 14.87 1.18
CA THR A 40 -5.26 15.48 0.20
C THR A 40 -4.36 14.39 -0.39
N ILE A 41 -4.32 14.31 -1.72
CA ILE A 41 -3.43 13.39 -2.44
C ILE A 41 -2.02 14.01 -2.50
N ASP A 42 -1.03 13.26 -2.07
CA ASP A 42 0.37 13.63 -2.21
C ASP A 42 0.82 13.50 -3.68
N GLY A 43 1.45 14.55 -4.21
CA GLY A 43 1.88 14.61 -5.60
C GLY A 43 3.15 13.80 -5.90
N ARG A 44 3.81 13.23 -4.89
CA ARG A 44 4.97 12.35 -5.08
C ARG A 44 4.54 10.99 -5.61
N ASP A 45 5.30 10.48 -6.58
CA ASP A 45 5.02 9.21 -7.26
C ASP A 45 6.01 8.10 -6.83
N GLN A 46 5.92 6.93 -7.46
CA GLN A 46 6.80 5.79 -7.15
C GLN A 46 8.29 6.11 -7.36
N TYR A 47 8.64 7.03 -8.26
CA TYR A 47 10.02 7.40 -8.54
C TYR A 47 10.58 8.36 -7.49
N ALA A 48 9.73 9.21 -6.91
CA ALA A 48 10.12 10.00 -5.75
C ALA A 48 10.46 9.11 -4.54
N LEU A 49 9.68 8.05 -4.28
CA LEU A 49 9.99 7.09 -3.21
C LEU A 49 11.33 6.38 -3.48
N LEU A 50 11.55 5.95 -4.72
CA LEU A 50 12.82 5.35 -5.14
C LEU A 50 13.99 6.30 -4.86
N GLY A 51 13.88 7.57 -5.25
CA GLY A 51 14.89 8.60 -4.99
C GLY A 51 15.18 8.82 -3.50
N ASP A 52 14.15 8.83 -2.66
CA ASP A 52 14.31 8.98 -1.20
C ASP A 52 15.08 7.81 -0.57
N ILE A 53 14.78 6.58 -1.01
CA ILE A 53 15.47 5.36 -0.55
C ILE A 53 16.93 5.37 -1.00
N GLU A 54 17.18 5.72 -2.25
CA GLU A 54 18.54 5.75 -2.78
C GLU A 54 19.39 6.85 -2.17
N GLY A 55 18.81 8.05 -1.99
CA GLY A 55 19.45 9.14 -1.26
C GLY A 55 19.81 8.74 0.17
N THR A 56 19.02 7.83 0.76
CA THR A 56 19.36 7.22 2.05
C THR A 56 20.49 6.21 1.91
N GLN A 57 20.43 5.24 1.01
CA GLN A 57 21.44 4.18 0.88
C GLN A 57 22.82 4.64 0.41
N GLY A 58 22.89 5.72 -0.39
CA GLY A 58 24.15 6.28 -0.88
C GLY A 58 25.04 6.90 0.19
N ASN A 59 24.49 7.15 1.39
CA ASN A 59 25.22 7.72 2.51
C ASN A 59 25.72 6.63 3.46
N ALA A 60 27.03 6.45 3.62
CA ALA A 60 27.63 5.39 4.45
C ALA A 60 27.19 5.42 5.93
N LEU A 61 26.75 6.60 6.42
CA LEU A 61 26.19 6.81 7.77
C LEU A 61 24.71 6.40 7.90
N ALA A 62 24.03 6.12 6.79
CA ALA A 62 22.60 5.78 6.76
C ALA A 62 22.30 4.29 6.92
N ARG A 63 23.31 3.46 7.20
CA ARG A 63 23.09 2.11 7.74
C ARG A 63 22.43 2.16 9.11
N ASP A 64 22.45 3.31 9.77
CA ASP A 64 21.63 3.58 10.93
C ASP A 64 20.17 3.69 10.49
N GLY A 65 19.34 2.73 10.90
CA GLY A 65 17.92 2.63 10.55
C GLY A 65 17.08 3.89 10.79
N ALA A 66 17.60 4.91 11.47
CA ALA A 66 17.02 6.23 11.60
C ALA A 66 16.77 6.94 10.26
N ALA A 67 17.65 6.79 9.27
CA ALA A 67 17.47 7.44 7.98
C ALA A 67 16.30 6.82 7.20
N MET A 68 16.25 5.49 7.15
CA MET A 68 15.10 4.78 6.58
C MET A 68 13.82 4.96 7.40
N GLY A 69 13.93 5.15 8.71
CA GLY A 69 12.80 5.51 9.57
C GLY A 69 12.14 6.83 9.15
N ARG A 70 12.92 7.83 8.70
CA ARG A 70 12.38 9.09 8.17
C ARG A 70 11.66 8.89 6.84
N VAL A 71 12.24 8.11 5.92
CA VAL A 71 11.58 7.80 4.66
C VAL A 71 10.27 7.06 4.94
N ARG A 72 10.26 6.05 5.82
CA ARG A 72 9.02 5.37 6.21
C ARG A 72 7.98 6.33 6.77
N ALA A 73 8.37 7.20 7.71
CA ALA A 73 7.46 8.17 8.32
C ALA A 73 6.90 9.19 7.32
N ALA A 74 7.66 9.54 6.28
CA ALA A 74 7.23 10.48 5.25
C ALA A 74 6.26 9.89 4.21
N TRP A 75 6.17 8.56 4.14
CA TRP A 75 5.41 7.86 3.10
C TRP A 75 4.25 7.04 3.67
N GLN A 76 4.40 6.45 4.86
CA GLN A 76 3.35 5.63 5.45
C GLN A 76 2.15 6.46 5.91
N GLY A 77 0.94 5.99 5.62
CA GLY A 77 -0.32 6.68 5.86
C GLY A 77 -0.66 7.76 4.84
N VAL A 78 0.21 8.00 3.85
CA VAL A 78 0.00 9.01 2.81
C VAL A 78 -0.83 8.42 1.67
N ARG A 79 -1.80 9.19 1.17
CA ARG A 79 -2.54 8.88 -0.05
C ARG A 79 -1.77 9.36 -1.27
N VAL A 80 -1.44 8.45 -2.18
CA VAL A 80 -0.58 8.71 -3.35
C VAL A 80 -1.29 8.29 -4.63
N ARG A 81 -0.83 8.80 -5.77
CA ARG A 81 -1.25 8.38 -7.12
C ARG A 81 -0.08 7.72 -7.85
N TRP A 82 -0.20 6.45 -8.19
CA TRP A 82 0.90 5.63 -8.71
C TRP A 82 0.53 4.96 -10.04
N GLU A 83 1.55 4.71 -10.87
CA GLU A 83 1.48 3.81 -12.01
C GLU A 83 2.30 2.54 -11.74
N ALA A 84 1.72 1.37 -11.97
CA ALA A 84 2.43 0.09 -11.83
C ALA A 84 1.93 -0.94 -12.85
N ALA A 85 2.77 -1.89 -13.20
CA ALA A 85 2.42 -2.95 -14.13
C ALA A 85 1.63 -4.07 -13.44
N PHE A 86 0.51 -4.46 -14.04
CA PHE A 86 -0.27 -5.60 -13.61
C PHE A 86 0.38 -6.91 -14.09
N VAL A 87 0.55 -7.84 -13.15
CA VAL A 87 1.11 -9.18 -13.40
C VAL A 87 0.07 -10.22 -13.00
N ALA A 88 -0.71 -10.71 -13.97
CA ALA A 88 -1.85 -11.61 -13.68
C ALA A 88 -1.49 -12.82 -12.79
N PRO A 89 -0.36 -13.52 -12.98
CA PRO A 89 0.03 -14.61 -12.09
C PRO A 89 0.26 -14.19 -10.63
N LEU A 90 0.54 -12.91 -10.38
CA LEU A 90 0.75 -12.31 -9.08
C LEU A 90 -0.45 -11.46 -8.64
N CYS A 91 -1.63 -11.60 -9.23
CA CYS A 91 -2.84 -10.95 -8.75
C CYS A 91 -4.04 -11.85 -9.04
N ARG A 92 -4.18 -12.92 -8.25
CA ARG A 92 -5.20 -13.96 -8.44
C ARG A 92 -6.35 -13.88 -7.45
N ASP A 93 -6.10 -13.32 -6.28
CA ASP A 93 -7.05 -13.20 -5.17
C ASP A 93 -6.79 -11.92 -4.36
N ALA A 94 -7.75 -11.57 -3.50
CA ALA A 94 -7.72 -10.40 -2.63
C ALA A 94 -6.42 -10.25 -1.80
N GLY A 95 -5.81 -11.36 -1.41
CA GLY A 95 -4.63 -11.39 -0.55
C GLY A 95 -3.30 -11.34 -1.29
N SER A 96 -3.31 -11.48 -2.62
CA SER A 96 -2.09 -11.70 -3.41
C SER A 96 -1.90 -10.72 -4.55
N CYS A 97 -2.62 -9.60 -4.63
CA CYS A 97 -2.50 -8.67 -5.75
C CYS A 97 -1.22 -7.81 -5.71
N HIS A 98 -0.14 -8.34 -6.27
CA HIS A 98 1.14 -7.69 -6.42
C HIS A 98 1.36 -7.11 -7.82
N LEU A 99 2.00 -5.95 -7.90
CA LEU A 99 2.30 -5.23 -9.13
C LEU A 99 3.81 -5.07 -9.33
N ALA A 100 4.23 -4.86 -10.58
CA ALA A 100 5.60 -4.45 -10.89
C ALA A 100 5.70 -2.91 -10.78
N PRO A 101 6.51 -2.36 -9.87
CA PRO A 101 6.41 -0.95 -9.47
C PRO A 101 6.99 0.04 -10.47
N PHE A 102 7.92 -0.38 -11.34
CA PHE A 102 8.73 0.56 -12.12
C PHE A 102 8.77 0.22 -13.60
N ASP A 103 8.83 1.28 -14.40
CA ASP A 103 9.23 1.20 -15.79
C ASP A 103 10.77 1.13 -15.86
N HIS A 104 11.31 -0.02 -16.28
CA HIS A 104 12.75 -0.20 -16.43
C HIS A 104 13.39 0.72 -17.49
N ALA A 105 12.61 1.32 -18.40
CA ALA A 105 13.14 2.26 -19.39
C ALA A 105 13.42 3.65 -18.78
N ARG A 106 12.66 4.04 -17.75
CA ARG A 106 12.83 5.33 -17.04
C ARG A 106 13.90 5.26 -15.95
N VAL A 107 14.34 4.06 -15.60
CA VAL A 107 15.25 3.77 -14.51
C VAL A 107 16.58 3.34 -15.12
N THR A 108 17.42 4.31 -15.49
CA THR A 108 18.60 4.06 -16.35
C THR A 108 19.83 3.52 -15.61
N ASP A 109 19.98 3.83 -14.32
CA ASP A 109 21.18 3.46 -13.53
C ASP A 109 20.86 2.65 -12.27
N HIS A 110 19.59 2.43 -11.98
CA HIS A 110 19.19 1.85 -10.71
C HIS A 110 19.14 0.33 -10.89
N ARG A 111 19.96 -0.37 -10.10
CA ARG A 111 19.73 -1.80 -9.83
C ARG A 111 18.38 -1.84 -9.14
N ILE A 112 17.30 -2.02 -9.90
CA ILE A 112 15.95 -2.20 -9.35
C ILE A 112 16.12 -3.24 -8.26
N GLN A 113 16.02 -2.77 -7.02
CA GLN A 113 16.44 -3.57 -5.90
C GLN A 113 15.54 -4.79 -5.92
N GLN A 114 16.15 -5.95 -6.03
CA GLN A 114 15.40 -7.20 -6.03
C GLN A 114 14.47 -7.18 -4.82
N GLY A 115 13.19 -7.47 -5.06
CA GLY A 115 12.20 -7.55 -3.99
C GLY A 115 11.28 -6.34 -3.79
N TRP A 116 11.27 -5.34 -4.68
CA TRP A 116 10.17 -4.37 -4.66
C TRP A 116 8.91 -4.94 -5.28
N MET A 117 7.87 -5.16 -4.47
CA MET A 117 6.63 -5.77 -4.92
C MET A 117 5.41 -5.18 -4.21
N PRO A 118 4.93 -4.00 -4.66
CA PRO A 118 3.75 -3.38 -4.08
C PRO A 118 2.54 -4.30 -4.16
N GLN A 119 1.82 -4.40 -3.06
CA GLN A 119 0.58 -5.14 -2.92
C GLN A 119 -0.59 -4.16 -2.85
N LEU A 120 -1.64 -4.40 -3.64
CA LEU A 120 -2.93 -3.75 -3.49
C LEU A 120 -3.84 -4.59 -2.58
N GLU A 121 -4.39 -3.99 -1.52
CA GLU A 121 -5.46 -4.58 -0.72
C GLU A 121 -6.79 -4.35 -1.46
N LEU A 122 -7.16 -5.31 -2.31
CA LEU A 122 -8.42 -5.35 -3.06
C LEU A 122 -9.28 -6.49 -2.50
N ASP A 123 -10.60 -6.38 -2.66
CA ASP A 123 -11.49 -7.54 -2.50
C ASP A 123 -11.53 -8.38 -3.80
N ASP A 124 -12.19 -9.53 -3.76
CA ASP A 124 -12.28 -10.43 -4.92
C ASP A 124 -12.95 -9.75 -6.12
N ALA A 125 -13.91 -8.86 -5.87
CA ALA A 125 -14.58 -8.09 -6.92
C ALA A 125 -13.62 -7.10 -7.60
N GLY A 126 -12.78 -6.41 -6.83
CA GLY A 126 -11.75 -5.49 -7.27
C GLY A 126 -10.65 -6.20 -8.07
N VAL A 127 -10.18 -7.35 -7.59
CA VAL A 127 -9.22 -8.19 -8.32
C VAL A 127 -9.81 -8.63 -9.66
N ALA A 128 -11.04 -9.15 -9.67
CA ALA A 128 -11.71 -9.57 -10.90
C ALA A 128 -11.95 -8.40 -11.87
N ALA A 129 -12.28 -7.21 -11.36
CA ALA A 129 -12.45 -6.01 -12.16
C ALA A 129 -11.14 -5.58 -12.82
N LEU A 130 -10.05 -5.52 -12.05
CA LEU A 130 -8.72 -5.17 -12.54
C LEU A 130 -8.23 -6.16 -13.60
N ALA A 131 -8.41 -7.47 -13.35
CA ALA A 131 -8.06 -8.52 -14.30
C ALA A 131 -8.81 -8.36 -15.63
N ARG A 132 -10.12 -8.06 -15.60
CA ARG A 132 -10.92 -7.80 -16.82
C ARG A 132 -10.46 -6.55 -17.58
N GLN A 133 -10.13 -5.48 -16.87
CA GLN A 133 -9.64 -4.23 -17.47
C GLN A 133 -8.28 -4.43 -18.14
N CYS A 134 -7.41 -5.26 -17.54
CA CYS A 134 -6.09 -5.55 -18.08
C CYS A 134 -6.04 -6.66 -19.13
N ALA A 135 -7.02 -7.56 -19.20
CA ALA A 135 -7.05 -8.70 -20.14
C ALA A 135 -6.80 -8.34 -21.62
N PRO A 136 -7.24 -7.18 -22.15
CA PRO A 136 -6.96 -6.80 -23.54
C PRO A 136 -5.49 -6.45 -23.82
N HIS A 137 -4.64 -6.33 -22.80
CA HIS A 137 -3.28 -5.81 -22.91
C HIS A 137 -2.24 -6.89 -22.58
N PRO A 138 -1.27 -7.18 -23.48
CA PRO A 138 -0.20 -8.14 -23.18
C PRO A 138 0.74 -7.65 -22.08
N ALA A 139 0.88 -6.34 -21.93
CA ALA A 139 1.50 -5.67 -20.79
C ALA A 139 0.56 -4.53 -20.36
N CYS A 140 -0.05 -4.66 -19.19
CA CYS A 140 -1.02 -3.69 -18.67
C CYS A 140 -0.36 -2.82 -17.60
N VAL A 141 -0.51 -1.50 -17.72
CA VAL A 141 -0.16 -0.52 -16.70
C VAL A 141 -1.44 -0.03 -16.05
N VAL A 142 -1.43 0.01 -14.72
CA VAL A 142 -2.54 0.40 -13.88
C VAL A 142 -2.17 1.72 -13.22
N GLU A 143 -3.06 2.69 -13.33
CA GLU A 143 -3.01 3.92 -12.57
C GLU A 143 -4.00 3.83 -11.41
N PHE A 144 -3.54 4.09 -10.19
CA PHE A 144 -4.37 3.99 -8.99
C PHE A 144 -4.04 5.06 -7.97
N GLU A 145 -5.03 5.40 -7.15
CA GLU A 145 -4.86 6.14 -5.91
C GLU A 145 -5.01 5.20 -4.72
N ALA A 146 -4.13 5.29 -3.74
CA ALA A 146 -4.22 4.46 -2.55
C ALA A 146 -3.47 5.07 -1.37
N THR A 147 -3.81 4.62 -0.16
CA THR A 147 -3.08 4.94 1.06
C THR A 147 -1.95 3.92 1.24
N LEU A 148 -0.69 4.36 1.35
CA LEU A 148 0.42 3.46 1.68
C LEU A 148 0.32 3.03 3.15
N ARG A 149 -0.32 1.90 3.41
CA ARG A 149 -0.62 1.40 4.76
C ARG A 149 0.61 0.83 5.44
N GLU A 150 1.42 0.08 4.69
CA GLU A 150 2.61 -0.58 5.21
C GLU A 150 3.80 -0.34 4.29
N PHE A 151 4.94 -0.02 4.90
CA PHE A 151 6.21 0.11 4.20
C PHE A 151 7.32 -0.54 5.03
N VAL A 152 7.67 -1.76 4.63
CA VAL A 152 8.82 -2.49 5.17
C VAL A 152 9.98 -2.34 4.21
N PHE A 153 11.06 -1.79 4.74
CA PHE A 153 12.35 -1.74 4.06
C PHE A 153 13.35 -2.47 4.92
N ASP A 154 14.00 -3.46 4.32
CA ASP A 154 15.06 -4.26 4.92
C ASP A 154 16.17 -4.42 3.88
N PRO A 155 17.42 -4.05 4.19
CA PRO A 155 18.52 -4.17 3.22
C PRO A 155 18.86 -5.62 2.84
N GLU A 156 18.45 -6.60 3.65
CA GLU A 156 18.67 -8.04 3.43
C GLU A 156 17.45 -8.74 2.82
N HIS A 157 16.26 -8.12 2.87
CA HIS A 157 15.01 -8.69 2.38
C HIS A 157 14.34 -7.81 1.31
N ALA A 158 13.26 -8.34 0.75
CA ALA A 158 12.44 -7.64 -0.23
C ALA A 158 11.71 -6.43 0.39
N THR A 159 11.77 -5.26 -0.26
CA THR A 159 10.97 -4.09 0.11
C THR A 159 9.48 -4.38 -0.11
N ALA A 160 8.71 -4.47 0.98
CA ALA A 160 7.27 -4.69 0.91
C ALA A 160 6.52 -3.37 1.09
N LEU A 161 5.62 -3.09 0.13
CA LEU A 161 4.69 -1.96 0.18
C LEU A 161 3.27 -2.52 0.13
N ARG A 162 2.39 -2.10 1.02
CA ARG A 162 0.97 -2.49 1.00
C ARG A 162 0.08 -1.26 0.93
N PHE A 163 -0.81 -1.25 -0.04
CA PHE A 163 -1.70 -0.16 -0.36
C PHE A 163 -3.14 -0.49 0.02
N ALA A 164 -3.77 0.36 0.82
CA ALA A 164 -5.17 0.28 1.21
C ALA A 164 -5.99 1.39 0.55
N ASP A 165 -7.32 1.32 0.69
CA ASP A 165 -8.25 2.33 0.15
C ASP A 165 -8.04 2.59 -1.36
N VAL A 166 -7.80 1.50 -2.09
CA VAL A 166 -7.37 1.52 -3.48
C VAL A 166 -8.52 1.93 -4.39
N ALA A 167 -8.30 2.99 -5.16
CA ALA A 167 -9.15 3.43 -6.24
C ALA A 167 -8.37 3.30 -7.56
N VAL A 168 -8.77 2.34 -8.41
CA VAL A 168 -8.21 2.21 -9.76
C VAL A 168 -8.78 3.33 -10.63
N LEU A 169 -7.89 4.19 -11.14
CA LEU A 169 -8.26 5.33 -11.98
C LEU A 169 -8.36 4.94 -13.46
N GLY A 170 -7.52 4.01 -13.89
CA GLY A 170 -7.53 3.53 -15.26
C GLY A 170 -6.48 2.45 -15.53
N THR A 171 -6.63 1.82 -16.68
CA THR A 171 -5.68 0.84 -17.22
C THR A 171 -5.32 1.20 -18.64
N ARG A 172 -4.08 0.91 -19.04
CA ARG A 172 -3.59 1.11 -20.40
C ARG A 172 -2.62 0.02 -20.80
N ALA A 173 -2.42 -0.17 -22.10
CA ALA A 173 -1.26 -0.91 -22.57
C ALA A 173 0.04 -0.15 -22.20
N ALA A 174 1.08 -0.90 -21.89
CA ALA A 174 2.45 -0.35 -21.86
C ALA A 174 2.80 0.22 -23.25
N ARG A 175 3.46 1.38 -23.26
CA ARG A 175 3.91 2.03 -24.50
C ARG A 175 5.16 1.34 -25.03
N ALA A 176 5.50 1.61 -26.30
CA ALA A 176 6.63 0.97 -26.96
C ALA A 176 8.01 1.39 -26.40
N ASP A 177 8.08 2.57 -25.81
CA ASP A 177 9.25 3.14 -25.13
C ASP A 177 9.32 2.77 -23.64
N GLU A 178 8.30 2.08 -23.11
CA GLU A 178 8.25 1.60 -21.73
C GLU A 178 8.68 0.13 -21.63
N SER A 179 9.26 -0.24 -20.50
CA SER A 179 9.81 -1.56 -20.19
C SER A 179 9.36 -2.04 -18.80
N TRP A 180 8.08 -1.93 -18.48
CA TRP A 180 7.48 -2.39 -17.22
C TRP A 180 7.65 -3.89 -16.94
N LEU A 181 7.41 -4.70 -17.97
CA LEU A 181 7.46 -6.16 -17.90
C LEU A 181 8.42 -6.61 -19.00
N ALA A 182 9.71 -6.45 -18.76
CA ALA A 182 10.73 -6.88 -19.70
C ALA A 182 10.44 -8.33 -20.12
N THR A 183 10.04 -8.56 -21.37
CA THR A 183 9.87 -9.92 -21.88
C THR A 183 11.27 -10.47 -22.12
N PRO A 184 11.73 -11.47 -21.35
CA PRO A 184 13.04 -12.05 -21.60
C PRO A 184 13.06 -12.58 -23.03
N GLY A 185 13.99 -12.11 -23.87
CA GLY A 185 14.25 -12.68 -25.20
C GLY A 185 13.62 -11.97 -26.41
N ARG A 186 12.94 -10.83 -26.27
CA ARG A 186 12.60 -10.03 -27.47
C ARG A 186 13.81 -9.16 -27.84
N PRO A 187 14.49 -9.41 -28.98
CA PRO A 187 15.59 -8.55 -29.40
C PRO A 187 15.05 -7.13 -29.58
N ARG A 188 15.68 -6.15 -28.91
CA ARG A 188 15.45 -4.73 -29.20
C ARG A 188 15.88 -4.52 -30.64
N GLY A 189 14.90 -4.42 -31.55
CA GLY A 189 15.16 -4.09 -32.94
C GLY A 189 15.89 -2.76 -32.97
N ARG A 190 17.19 -2.78 -33.32
CA ARG A 190 17.90 -1.56 -33.71
C ARG A 190 17.31 -1.14 -35.06
N THR A 191 16.50 -0.09 -35.06
CA THR A 191 16.35 0.78 -36.24
C THR A 191 17.57 1.68 -36.35
#